data_AF-A0A7Z0DBM0-F1
#
_entry.id   AF-A0A7Z0DBM0-F1
#
_cell.length_a   1.000
_cell.length_b   1.000
_cell.length_c   1.000
_cell.angle_alpha   90.00
_cell.angle_beta   90.00
_cell.angle_gamma   90.00
#
_symmetry.space_group_name_H-M   'P 1'
#
loop_
_entity.id
_entity.type
_entity.pdbx_description
1 polymer ?
#
loop_
_entity_poly.entity_id
_entity_poly.type
_entity_poly.pdbx_seq_one_letter_code
_entity_poly.pdbx_strand_id
1 'polypeptide(L)' 'MDLIDMTVLFVFLSALVATGVIALVVIGMQGRYRERHPGAADLLARTARALNGDATPPRSFQRLLH' A
#
# COMPACT_ATOMS: atom_id res chain seq x y z
N MET A 1 -28.51 -20.71 5.63
CA MET A 1 -27.28 -20.77 4.81
C MET A 1 -26.42 -21.84 5.41
N ASP A 2 -26.15 -22.88 4.63
CA ASP A 2 -25.35 -24.00 5.10
C ASP A 2 -23.85 -23.69 4.98
N LEU A 3 -23.00 -24.54 5.56
CA LEU A 3 -21.54 -24.33 5.60
C LEU A 3 -20.96 -24.11 4.20
N ILE A 4 -21.48 -24.80 3.19
CA ILE A 4 -21.05 -24.67 1.80
C ILE A 4 -21.41 -23.27 1.27
N ASP A 5 -22.63 -22.79 1.50
CA ASP A 5 -23.06 -21.46 1.07
C ASP A 5 -22.22 -20.35 1.70
N MET A 6 -21.95 -20.47 3.01
CA MET A 6 -21.12 -19.51 3.74
C MET A 6 -19.68 -19.49 3.22
N THR A 7 -19.14 -20.68 2.92
CA THR A 7 -17.78 -20.81 2.38
C THR A 7 -17.70 -20.18 0.98
N VAL A 8 -18.66 -20.46 0.11
CA VAL A 8 -18.72 -19.90 -1.24
C VAL A 8 -18.85 -18.38 -1.19
N LEU A 9 -19.73 -17.85 -0.33
CA LEU A 9 -19.88 -16.41 -0.15
C LEU A 9 -18.57 -15.76 0.35
N PHE A 10 -17.91 -16.37 1.33
CA PHE A 10 -16.65 -15.87 1.86
C PHE A 10 -15.54 -15.85 0.80
N VAL A 11 -15.40 -16.92 0.02
CA VAL A 11 -14.41 -16.99 -1.07
C VAL A 11 -14.71 -15.93 -2.13
N PHE A 12 -15.97 -15.75 -2.49
CA PHE A 12 -16.34 -14.72 -3.47
C PHE A 12 -16.04 -13.30 -2.97
N LEU A 13 -16.40 -12.99 -1.73
CA LEU A 13 -16.15 -11.68 -1.13
C LEU A 13 -14.64 -11.41 -0.98
N SER A 14 -13.87 -12.40 -0.53
CA SER A 14 -12.41 -12.26 -0.41
C SER A 14 -11.75 -12.06 -1.77
N ALA A 15 -12.18 -12.78 -2.82
CA ALA A 15 -11.68 -12.58 -4.18
C ALA A 15 -12.01 -11.18 -4.73
N LEU A 16 -13.21 -10.67 -4.45
CA LEU A 16 -13.60 -9.31 -4.82
C LEU A 16 -12.71 -8.26 -4.15
N VAL A 17 -12.50 -8.40 -2.83
CA VAL A 17 -11.63 -7.50 -2.06
C VAL A 17 -10.19 -7.58 -2.57
N ALA A 18 -9.66 -8.78 -2.78
CA ALA A 18 -8.30 -8.97 -3.29
C ALA A 18 -8.12 -8.30 -4.65
N THR A 19 -9.07 -8.46 -5.56
CA THR A 19 -9.06 -7.80 -6.88
C THR A 19 -9.07 -6.28 -6.74
N GLY A 20 -9.90 -5.74 -5.83
CA GLY A 20 -9.94 -4.31 -5.53
C GLY A 20 -8.61 -3.77 -4.99
N VAL A 21 -7.96 -4.50 -4.07
CA VAL A 21 -6.65 -4.14 -3.52
C VAL A 21 -5.59 -4.13 -4.63
N ILE A 22 -5.55 -5.17 -5.49
CA ILE A 22 -4.61 -5.24 -6.61
C ILE A 22 -4.80 -4.04 -7.55
N ALA A 23 -6.05 -3.71 -7.91
CA ALA A 23 -6.34 -2.56 -8.76
C ALA A 23 -5.87 -1.24 -8.12
N LEU A 24 -6.12 -1.04 -6.82
CA LEU A 24 -5.65 0.14 -6.09
C LEU A 24 -4.13 0.26 -6.10
N VAL A 25 -3.41 -0.84 -5.88
CA VAL A 25 -1.95 -0.87 -5.93
C VAL A 25 -1.45 -0.47 -7.32
N VAL A 26 -1.99 -1.07 -8.38
CA VAL A 26 -1.62 -0.75 -9.76
C VAL A 26 -1.85 0.73 -10.08
N ILE A 27 -3.01 1.27 -9.71
CA ILE A 27 -3.32 2.69 -9.92
C ILE A 27 -2.36 3.59 -9.12
N GLY A 28 -2.02 3.18 -7.89
CA GLY A 28 -1.02 3.85 -7.06
C GLY A 28 0.37 3.88 -7.70
N MET A 29 0.81 2.76 -8.27
CA MET A 29 2.09 2.64 -8.98
C MET A 29 2.14 3.52 -10.25
N GLN A 30 1.01 3.66 -10.96
CA GLN A 30 0.90 4.57 -12.11
C GLN A 30 0.95 6.06 -11.74
N GLY A 31 0.83 6.39 -10.45
CA GLY A 31 0.85 7.78 -9.98
C GLY A 31 -0.39 8.59 -10.35
N ARG A 32 -1.48 7.94 -10.80
CA ARG A 32 -2.67 8.57 -11.38
C ARG A 32 -3.36 9.62 -10.49
N TYR A 33 -3.22 9.51 -9.17
CA TYR A 33 -3.82 10.44 -8.21
C TYR A 33 -2.82 11.40 -7.56
N ARG A 34 -1.54 11.36 -7.95
CA ARG A 34 -0.49 12.20 -7.38
C ARG A 34 -0.75 13.69 -7.62
N GLU A 35 -1.31 14.06 -8.76
CA GLU A 35 -1.64 15.45 -9.08
C GLU A 35 -2.80 15.99 -8.23
N ARG A 36 -3.75 15.13 -7.86
CA ARG A 36 -4.94 15.53 -7.10
C ARG A 36 -4.68 15.56 -5.59
N HIS A 37 -3.82 14.67 -5.08
CA HIS A 37 -3.46 14.59 -3.66
C HIS A 37 -1.94 14.42 -3.46
N PRO A 38 -1.14 15.45 -3.80
CA PRO A 38 0.32 15.35 -3.79
C PRO A 38 0.90 15.06 -2.41
N GLY A 39 0.32 15.62 -1.33
CA GLY A 39 0.78 15.39 0.04
C GLY A 39 0.61 13.95 0.51
N ALA A 40 -0.54 13.33 0.21
CA ALA A 40 -0.79 11.93 0.55
C ALA A 40 0.14 11.00 -0.26
N ALA A 41 0.35 11.30 -1.54
CA ALA A 41 1.25 10.52 -2.39
C ALA A 41 2.70 10.59 -1.89
N ASP A 42 3.19 11.75 -1.43
CA ASP A 42 4.55 11.88 -0.90
C ASP A 42 4.72 11.14 0.44
N LEU A 43 3.72 11.23 1.33
CA LEU A 43 3.74 10.51 2.60
C LEU A 43 3.76 8.99 2.38
N LEU A 44 2.85 8.47 1.55
CA LEU A 44 2.81 7.04 1.21
C LEU A 44 4.11 6.58 0.53
N ALA A 45 4.70 7.39 -0.35
CA ALA A 45 5.99 7.06 -0.98
C ALA A 45 7.16 7.04 0.02
N ARG A 46 7.15 7.92 1.03
CA ARG A 46 8.15 7.89 2.11
C ARG A 46 7.96 6.67 3.00
N THR A 47 6.71 6.38 3.38
CA THR A 47 6.37 5.21 4.19
C THR A 47 6.72 3.92 3.46
N ALA A 48 6.41 3.80 2.17
CA ALA A 48 6.78 2.65 1.36
C ALA A 48 8.31 2.46 1.34
N ARG A 49 9.09 3.53 1.10
CA ARG A 49 10.56 3.46 1.18
C ARG A 49 11.05 3.05 2.57
N ALA A 50 10.44 3.54 3.64
CA ALA A 50 10.79 3.13 5.00
C ALA A 50 10.49 1.65 5.26
N LEU A 51 9.33 1.16 4.82
CA LEU A 51 8.93 -0.24 4.98
C LEU A 51 9.79 -1.19 4.14
N ASN A 52 10.27 -0.76 2.98
CA ASN A 52 11.19 -1.52 2.14
C ASN A 52 12.66 -1.48 2.63
N GLY A 53 12.97 -0.68 3.65
CA GLY A 53 14.35 -0.49 4.11
C GLY A 53 15.19 0.45 3.23
N ASP A 54 14.62 1.01 2.17
CA ASP A 54 15.24 1.97 1.25
C ASP A 54 15.27 3.41 1.78
N ALA A 55 14.79 3.63 3.01
CA ALA A 55 14.83 4.95 3.63
C ALA A 55 16.26 5.31 4.03
N THR A 56 16.75 6.43 3.51
CA THR A 56 18.01 7.01 3.99
C THR A 56 17.83 7.44 5.45
N PRO A 57 18.70 6.99 6.38
CA PRO A 57 18.63 7.42 7.77
C PRO A 57 18.67 8.95 7.86
N PRO A 58 17.93 9.57 8.79
CA PRO A 58 17.92 11.03 8.91
C PRO A 58 19.34 11.57 9.13
N ARG A 59 19.64 12.74 8.55
CA ARG A 59 21.00 13.33 8.58
C ARG A 59 21.55 13.48 10.01
N SER A 60 20.68 13.68 11.01
CA SER A 60 21.05 13.71 12.42
C SER A 60 21.62 12.38 12.91
N PHE A 61 21.06 11.25 12.47
CA PHE A 61 21.55 9.91 12.79
C PHE A 61 22.88 9.62 12.11
N GLN A 62 23.03 10.03 10.85
CA GLN A 62 24.30 9.88 10.11
C GLN A 62 25.46 10.65 10.76
N ARG A 63 25.19 11.80 11.41
CA ARG A 63 26.21 12.57 12.13
C ARG A 63 26.70 11.90 13.42
N LEU A 64 25.96 10.93 13.96
CA LEU A 64 26.37 10.20 15.17
C LEU A 64 27.29 9.01 14.86
N LEU A 65 27.41 8.62 13.58
CA LEU A 65 28.20 7.48 13.11
C LEU A 65 29.57 7.89 12.53
N HIS A 66 29.92 9.18 12.58
CA HIS A 66 31.19 9.74 12.13
C HIS A 66 31.96 10.36 13.30
#